data_AF-A0A819WL82-F1
#
_entry.id   AF-A0A819WL82-F1
#
_cell.length_a   1.000
_cell.length_b   1.000
_cell.length_c   1.000
_cell.angle_alpha   90.00
_cell.angle_beta   90.00
_cell.angle_gamma   90.00
#
_symmetry.space_group_name_H-M   'P 1'
#
loop_
_entity.id
_entity.type
_entity.pdbx_description
1 polymer ?
#
loop_
_entity_poly.entity_id
_entity_poly.type
_entity_poly.pdbx_seq_one_letter_code
_entity_poly.pdbx_strand_id
1 'polypeptide(L)'
;MSQLEKLTLSLVVRDRTSFIDGTQLHNDILHKMAHLRIFTFDIVTRNVIFSQGAQPSSDDVRCTFVERRYYVNCYIDYYSQGINLCHIYSLPFTMKRMRHIPFEHDFFVKISKSFPLISQLALLNVWKQEKKTRLPSLNTLYVNYQDLMTTTEDYTNDLARENCAKVKNIIFDTIPIVYSENFYLYFPSL
;
A
#
# COMPACT_ATOMS: atom_id res chain seq x y z
N MET A 1 22.94 1.02 -8.06
CA MET A 1 22.06 2.22 -8.07
C MET A 1 21.11 2.11 -9.24
N SER A 2 19.87 2.60 -9.11
CA SER A 2 18.83 2.45 -10.14
C SER A 2 19.12 3.31 -11.38
N GLN A 3 18.94 2.75 -12.59
CA GLN A 3 19.03 3.46 -13.88
C GLN A 3 17.67 4.07 -14.30
N LEU A 4 16.70 4.12 -13.38
CA LEU A 4 15.34 4.55 -13.68
C LEU A 4 15.28 6.06 -13.94
N GLU A 5 14.94 6.45 -15.17
CA GLU A 5 14.85 7.86 -15.56
C GLU A 5 13.46 8.48 -15.31
N LYS A 6 12.41 7.65 -15.19
CA LYS A 6 11.02 8.10 -15.03
C LYS A 6 10.28 7.26 -13.99
N LEU A 7 9.60 7.92 -13.05
CA LEU A 7 8.80 7.27 -12.00
C LEU A 7 7.51 8.05 -11.76
N THR A 8 6.39 7.33 -11.77
CA THR A 8 5.13 7.79 -11.22
C THR A 8 4.84 7.01 -9.95
N LEU A 9 4.71 7.71 -8.83
CA LEU A 9 4.46 7.13 -7.52
C LEU A 9 3.04 7.47 -7.05
N SER A 10 2.20 6.47 -6.79
CA SER A 10 0.97 6.67 -6.02
C SER A 10 1.10 5.89 -4.72
N LEU A 11 0.95 6.59 -3.59
CA LEU A 11 1.20 6.04 -2.27
C LEU A 11 0.09 6.44 -1.31
N VAL A 12 -0.41 5.46 -0.55
CA VAL A 12 -1.29 5.73 0.59
C VAL A 12 -0.57 5.26 1.85
N VAL A 13 -0.38 6.16 2.80
CA VAL A 13 0.27 5.87 4.09
C VAL A 13 -0.71 6.13 5.21
N ARG A 14 -0.70 5.29 6.25
CA ARG A 14 -1.61 5.36 7.39
C ARG A 14 -0.83 5.46 8.70
N ASP A 15 -1.52 5.89 9.75
CA ASP A 15 -1.12 5.77 11.15
C ASP A 15 0.26 6.40 11.43
N ARG A 16 0.42 7.66 10.99
CA ARG A 16 1.63 8.46 11.20
C ARG A 16 1.43 9.51 12.28
N THR A 17 2.55 10.02 12.81
CA THR A 17 2.55 11.20 13.68
C THR A 17 2.77 12.52 12.94
N SER A 18 3.02 12.47 11.63
CA SER A 18 3.20 13.63 10.75
C SER A 18 2.78 13.33 9.31
N PHE A 19 2.46 14.38 8.56
CA PHE A 19 2.33 14.30 7.10
C PHE A 19 3.69 14.05 6.43
N ILE A 20 3.65 13.47 5.23
CA ILE A 20 4.84 13.35 4.39
C ILE A 20 5.13 14.73 3.78
N ASP A 21 6.29 15.27 4.12
CA ASP A 21 6.77 16.55 3.61
C ASP A 21 7.80 16.37 2.47
N GLY A 22 8.19 17.48 1.85
CA GLY A 22 9.15 17.47 0.75
C GLY A 22 10.55 17.00 1.15
N THR A 23 10.94 17.18 2.42
CA THR A 23 12.24 16.74 2.93
C THR A 23 12.27 15.22 3.09
N GLN A 24 11.23 14.64 3.66
CA GLN A 24 11.10 13.21 3.82
C GLN A 24 11.05 12.53 2.45
N LEU A 25 10.23 13.01 1.52
CA LEU A 25 10.14 12.44 0.18
C LEU A 25 11.50 12.48 -0.54
N HIS A 26 12.25 13.58 -0.38
CA HIS A 26 13.58 13.73 -0.95
C HIS A 26 14.57 12.69 -0.40
N ASN A 27 14.64 12.55 0.93
CA ASN A 27 15.58 11.65 1.59
C ASN A 27 15.26 10.18 1.33
N ASP A 28 13.97 9.82 1.33
CA ASP A 28 13.54 8.43 1.24
C ASP A 28 13.68 7.86 -0.18
N ILE A 29 13.40 8.68 -1.20
CA ILE A 29 13.32 8.24 -2.60
C ILE A 29 14.38 8.91 -3.45
N LEU A 30 14.36 10.24 -3.50
CA LEU A 30 15.00 10.98 -4.59
C LEU A 30 16.52 11.00 -4.46
N HIS A 31 17.04 11.10 -3.23
CA HIS A 31 18.47 11.01 -2.98
C HIS A 31 19.07 9.67 -3.45
N LYS A 32 18.26 8.62 -3.51
CA LYS A 32 18.69 7.26 -3.91
C LYS A 32 18.52 7.00 -5.41
N MET A 33 17.88 7.91 -6.15
CA MET A 33 17.56 7.75 -7.57
C MET A 33 18.21 8.85 -8.42
N ALA A 34 19.55 8.87 -8.46
CA ALA A 34 20.34 9.92 -9.13
C ALA A 34 20.05 10.11 -10.63
N HIS A 35 19.53 9.09 -11.31
CA HIS A 35 19.19 9.14 -12.74
C HIS A 35 17.74 9.56 -13.01
N LEU A 36 16.93 9.79 -11.97
CA LEU A 36 15.51 10.09 -12.11
C LEU A 36 15.31 11.52 -12.63
N ARG A 37 14.86 11.65 -13.87
CA ARG A 37 14.62 12.93 -14.56
C ARG A 37 13.17 13.37 -14.48
N ILE A 38 12.25 12.42 -14.53
CA ILE A 38 10.81 12.68 -14.44
C ILE A 38 10.28 11.96 -13.21
N PHE A 39 9.79 12.74 -12.26
CA PHE A 39 9.15 12.23 -11.06
C PHE A 39 7.79 12.87 -10.90
N THR A 40 6.74 12.05 -10.96
CA THR A 40 5.37 12.47 -10.65
C THR A 40 4.85 11.64 -9.50
N PHE A 41 4.03 12.25 -8.65
CA PHE A 41 3.50 11.57 -7.48
C PHE A 41 2.13 12.05 -7.03
N ASP A 42 1.48 11.18 -6.27
CA ASP A 42 0.22 11.33 -5.56
C ASP A 42 0.40 10.57 -4.23
N ILE A 43 0.33 11.29 -3.11
CA ILE A 43 0.61 10.75 -1.79
C ILE A 43 -0.54 11.14 -0.87
N VAL A 44 -1.26 10.13 -0.39
CA VAL A 44 -2.33 10.29 0.60
C VAL A 44 -1.84 9.78 1.94
N THR A 45 -1.74 10.66 2.92
CA THR A 45 -1.50 10.29 4.32
C THR A 45 -2.84 10.29 5.06
N ARG A 46 -3.17 9.22 5.77
CA ARG A 46 -4.41 9.07 6.55
C ARG A 46 -4.10 8.77 8.01
N ASN A 47 -5.08 9.01 8.88
CA ASN A 47 -5.00 8.74 10.33
C ASN A 47 -3.76 9.38 10.97
N VAL A 48 -3.46 10.65 10.62
CA VAL A 48 -2.30 11.33 11.21
C VAL A 48 -2.64 11.85 12.60
N ILE A 49 -1.92 11.36 13.60
CA ILE A 49 -2.12 11.73 15.00
C ILE A 49 -1.01 12.72 15.41
N PHE A 50 -1.37 13.99 15.53
CA PHE A 50 -0.42 15.01 15.99
C PHE A 50 -0.28 14.95 17.52
N SER A 51 0.94 14.70 18.00
CA SER A 51 1.28 14.83 19.42
C SER A 51 1.37 16.32 19.76
N GLN A 52 0.29 16.89 20.31
CA GLN A 52 0.17 18.27 20.82
C GLN A 52 0.96 19.36 20.06
N GLY A 53 0.25 20.17 19.27
CA GLY A 53 0.84 21.30 18.56
C GLY A 53 -0.14 21.91 17.56
N ALA A 54 0.27 22.99 16.90
CA ALA A 54 -0.50 23.55 15.79
C ALA A 54 -0.55 22.56 14.63
N GLN A 55 -1.75 22.34 14.11
CA GLN A 55 -1.98 21.53 12.92
C GLN A 55 -1.49 22.28 11.68
N PRO A 56 -0.67 21.67 10.80
CA PRO A 56 -0.11 22.36 9.65
C PRO A 56 -1.19 22.69 8.61
N SER A 57 -1.18 23.89 8.06
CA SER A 57 -2.02 24.23 6.93
C SER A 57 -1.56 23.52 5.64
N SER A 58 -2.41 23.51 4.61
CA SER A 58 -2.01 23.06 3.27
C SER A 58 -0.85 23.89 2.72
N ASP A 59 -0.78 25.17 3.06
CA ASP A 59 0.34 26.03 2.66
C ASP A 59 1.64 25.65 3.36
N ASP A 60 1.60 25.31 4.65
CA ASP A 60 2.78 24.84 5.39
C ASP A 60 3.35 23.57 4.74
N VAL A 61 2.49 22.61 4.43
CA VAL A 61 2.90 21.37 3.75
C VAL A 61 3.46 21.69 2.36
N ARG A 62 2.76 22.50 1.56
CA ARG A 62 3.18 22.88 0.19
C ARG A 62 4.55 23.57 0.18
N CYS A 63 4.83 24.43 1.16
CA CYS A 63 6.11 25.13 1.26
C CYS A 63 7.30 24.17 1.33
N THR A 64 7.18 23.06 2.07
CA THR A 64 8.26 22.06 2.19
C THR A 64 8.67 21.43 0.86
N PHE A 65 7.75 21.37 -0.11
CA PHE A 65 8.02 20.85 -1.45
C PHE A 65 8.57 21.93 -2.38
N VAL A 66 8.06 23.16 -2.28
CA VAL A 66 8.53 24.30 -3.07
C VAL A 66 10.00 24.61 -2.78
N GLU A 67 10.42 24.54 -1.52
CA GLU A 67 11.83 24.71 -1.11
C GLU A 67 12.76 23.69 -1.79
N ARG A 68 12.22 22.52 -2.15
CA ARG A 68 12.92 21.45 -2.86
C ARG A 68 12.72 21.52 -4.38
N ARG A 69 12.16 22.62 -4.89
CA ARG A 69 11.83 22.87 -6.31
C ARG A 69 10.80 21.91 -6.89
N TYR A 70 9.92 21.35 -6.05
CA TYR A 70 8.78 20.57 -6.50
C TYR A 70 7.55 21.47 -6.61
N TYR A 71 6.93 21.47 -7.79
CA TYR A 71 5.62 22.07 -7.99
C TYR A 71 4.56 21.05 -7.59
N VAL A 72 3.79 21.36 -6.55
CA VAL A 72 2.77 20.48 -5.98
C VAL A 72 1.50 21.26 -5.70
N ASN A 73 0.40 20.53 -5.56
CA ASN A 73 -0.80 21.00 -4.89
C ASN A 73 -1.20 19.98 -3.80
N CYS A 74 -1.94 20.43 -2.80
CA CYS A 74 -2.40 19.56 -1.72
C CYS A 74 -3.67 20.09 -1.06
N TYR A 75 -4.37 19.20 -0.38
CA TYR A 75 -5.44 19.53 0.54
C TYR A 75 -5.33 18.70 1.81
N ILE A 76 -5.87 19.24 2.89
CA ILE A 76 -5.83 18.64 4.22
C ILE A 76 -7.24 18.67 4.80
N ASP A 77 -7.69 17.50 5.27
CA ASP A 77 -8.96 17.35 5.96
C ASP A 77 -8.68 16.98 7.44
N TYR A 78 -9.13 17.86 8.33
CA TYR A 78 -9.07 17.66 9.78
C TYR A 78 -10.42 17.16 10.29
N TYR A 79 -10.46 15.93 10.80
CA TYR A 79 -11.68 15.37 11.38
C TYR A 79 -11.65 15.48 12.90
N SER A 80 -12.82 15.74 13.50
CA SER A 80 -12.98 15.92 14.96
C SER A 80 -12.58 14.70 15.79
N GLN A 81 -12.49 13.52 15.17
CA GLN A 81 -12.05 12.27 15.81
C GLN A 81 -10.53 12.08 15.82
N GLY A 82 -9.75 13.10 15.40
CA GLY A 82 -8.28 13.03 15.36
C GLY A 82 -7.71 12.24 14.18
N ILE A 83 -8.58 11.72 13.31
CA ILE A 83 -8.19 11.16 12.01
C ILE A 83 -7.91 12.34 11.10
N ASN A 84 -6.68 12.56 10.67
CA ASN A 84 -6.35 13.63 9.73
C ASN A 84 -5.88 13.05 8.41
N LEU A 85 -6.28 13.68 7.31
CA LEU A 85 -5.91 13.31 5.96
C LEU A 85 -5.14 14.45 5.31
N CYS A 86 -4.02 14.13 4.67
CA CYS A 86 -3.36 15.05 3.74
C CYS A 86 -3.19 14.32 2.42
N HIS A 87 -3.59 14.96 1.33
CA HIS A 87 -3.31 14.48 -0.01
C HIS A 87 -2.46 15.51 -0.72
N ILE A 88 -1.26 15.10 -1.16
CA ILE A 88 -0.31 15.92 -1.91
C ILE A 88 0.09 15.26 -3.23
N TYR A 89 0.19 16.06 -4.29
CA TYR A 89 0.48 15.56 -5.62
C TYR A 89 1.27 16.56 -6.46
N SER A 90 2.10 16.05 -7.37
CA SER A 90 2.95 16.84 -8.27
C SER A 90 2.17 17.48 -9.41
N LEU A 91 2.59 18.68 -9.83
CA LEU A 91 2.08 19.40 -10.98
C LEU A 91 3.09 19.37 -12.16
N PRO A 92 2.63 19.28 -13.43
CA PRO A 92 1.24 19.11 -13.82
C PRO A 92 0.73 17.71 -13.42
N PHE A 93 -0.42 17.68 -12.77
CA PHE A 93 -1.03 16.43 -12.33
C PHE A 93 -1.57 15.69 -13.55
N THR A 94 -0.81 14.72 -14.01
CA THR A 94 -1.08 13.96 -15.25
C THR A 94 -1.68 12.58 -14.97
N MET A 95 -2.15 12.34 -13.74
CA MET A 95 -2.95 11.14 -13.46
C MET A 95 -4.33 11.31 -14.10
N LYS A 96 -4.45 10.89 -15.37
CA LYS A 96 -5.70 10.33 -15.89
C LYS A 96 -6.11 9.29 -14.85
N ARG A 97 -7.24 9.51 -14.14
CA ARG A 97 -7.82 8.62 -13.10
C ARG A 97 -7.07 7.30 -13.11
N MET A 98 -6.12 7.11 -12.19
CA MET A 98 -5.63 5.75 -12.00
C MET A 98 -6.88 4.97 -11.67
N ARG A 99 -7.38 4.19 -12.63
CA ARG A 99 -8.25 3.08 -12.28
C ARG A 99 -7.44 2.38 -11.21
N HIS A 100 -8.04 2.15 -10.06
CA HIS A 100 -7.45 1.29 -9.06
C HIS A 100 -7.42 -0.10 -9.68
N ILE A 101 -6.44 -0.33 -10.55
CA ILE A 101 -6.19 -1.59 -11.20
C ILE A 101 -5.44 -2.37 -10.13
N PRO A 102 -6.04 -3.43 -9.59
CA PRO A 102 -5.35 -4.26 -8.63
C PRO A 102 -4.05 -4.75 -9.24
N PHE A 103 -3.02 -4.89 -8.41
CA PHE A 103 -1.75 -5.46 -8.85
C PHE A 103 -2.04 -6.86 -9.39
N GLU A 104 -1.88 -7.07 -10.69
CA GLU A 104 -2.04 -8.38 -11.33
C GLU A 104 -0.77 -9.22 -11.18
N HIS A 105 -0.85 -10.53 -11.45
CA HIS A 105 0.26 -11.48 -11.28
C HIS A 105 1.61 -10.97 -11.84
N ASP A 106 1.61 -10.41 -13.05
CA ASP A 106 2.81 -9.90 -13.71
C ASP A 106 3.51 -8.78 -12.96
N PHE A 107 2.78 -8.01 -12.15
CA PHE A 107 3.37 -6.97 -11.30
C PHE A 107 4.28 -7.60 -10.23
N PHE A 108 3.81 -8.66 -9.56
CA PHE A 108 4.59 -9.37 -8.56
C PHE A 108 5.84 -10.02 -9.17
N VAL A 109 5.71 -10.59 -10.39
CA VAL A 109 6.86 -11.15 -11.13
C VAL A 109 7.88 -10.06 -11.49
N LYS A 110 7.43 -8.86 -11.87
CA LYS A 110 8.35 -7.74 -12.14
C LYS A 110 9.05 -7.26 -10.89
N ILE A 111 8.34 -7.16 -9.76
CA ILE A 111 8.93 -6.76 -8.48
C ILE A 111 9.97 -7.80 -8.03
N SER A 112 9.65 -9.10 -8.06
CA SER A 112 10.60 -10.15 -7.64
C SER A 112 11.86 -10.17 -8.47
N LYS A 113 11.75 -9.95 -9.80
CA LYS A 113 12.91 -9.83 -10.70
C LYS A 113 13.72 -8.56 -10.47
N SER A 114 13.05 -7.45 -10.16
CA SER A 114 13.71 -6.13 -10.01
C SER A 114 14.38 -5.96 -8.65
N PHE A 115 13.90 -6.67 -7.63
CA PHE A 115 14.38 -6.59 -6.25
C PHE A 115 14.64 -7.99 -5.68
N PRO A 116 15.65 -8.72 -6.19
CA PRO A 116 15.88 -10.13 -5.84
C PRO A 116 16.27 -10.34 -4.37
N LEU A 117 16.66 -9.29 -3.66
CA LEU A 117 17.05 -9.33 -2.24
C LEU A 117 15.94 -8.84 -1.29
N ILE A 118 14.73 -8.57 -1.79
CA ILE A 118 13.59 -8.25 -0.93
C ILE A 118 13.24 -9.49 -0.10
N SER A 119 13.34 -9.37 1.23
CA SER A 119 12.97 -10.42 2.17
C SER A 119 11.50 -10.33 2.59
N GLN A 120 10.91 -9.13 2.54
CA GLN A 120 9.51 -8.87 2.89
C GLN A 120 8.92 -7.78 1.99
N LEU A 121 7.74 -8.03 1.46
CA LEU A 121 6.97 -7.09 0.63
C LEU A 121 5.49 -7.22 0.98
N ALA A 122 4.90 -6.15 1.51
CA ALA A 122 3.48 -6.08 1.78
C ALA A 122 2.79 -5.28 0.66
N LEU A 123 1.81 -5.90 0.00
CA LEU A 123 1.01 -5.27 -1.04
C LEU A 123 -0.47 -5.47 -0.71
N LEU A 124 -1.21 -4.38 -0.61
CA LEU A 124 -2.64 -4.38 -0.35
C LEU A 124 -3.41 -4.13 -1.65
N ASN A 125 -4.08 -5.17 -2.15
CA ASN A 125 -5.04 -5.03 -3.24
C ASN A 125 -6.43 -4.72 -2.65
N VAL A 126 -6.86 -3.47 -2.77
CA VAL A 126 -8.19 -3.03 -2.31
C VAL A 126 -9.30 -3.41 -3.31
N TRP A 127 -8.94 -3.85 -4.51
CA TRP A 127 -9.85 -4.15 -5.62
C TRP A 127 -9.65 -5.59 -6.14
N LYS A 128 -10.70 -6.17 -6.71
CA LYS A 128 -10.71 -7.56 -7.21
C LYS A 128 -9.84 -7.71 -8.45
N GLN A 129 -8.80 -8.54 -8.39
CA GLN A 129 -7.98 -8.91 -9.56
C GLN A 129 -8.83 -9.59 -10.64
N GLU A 130 -8.64 -9.19 -11.89
CA GLU A 130 -9.34 -9.77 -13.05
C GLU A 130 -8.67 -11.06 -13.51
N LYS A 131 -7.34 -11.17 -13.34
CA LYS A 131 -6.55 -12.33 -13.74
C LYS A 131 -6.04 -13.06 -12.49
N LYS A 132 -6.95 -13.70 -11.77
CA LYS A 132 -6.62 -14.59 -10.63
C LYS A 132 -5.91 -15.86 -11.13
N THR A 133 -4.66 -15.76 -11.55
CA THR A 133 -3.84 -16.93 -11.86
C THR A 133 -2.90 -17.18 -10.68
N ARG A 134 -3.42 -17.98 -9.73
CA ARG A 134 -2.72 -18.66 -8.62
C ARG A 134 -1.94 -17.73 -7.69
N LEU A 135 -2.18 -17.86 -6.38
CA LEU A 135 -1.35 -17.19 -5.38
C LEU A 135 0.09 -17.67 -5.54
N PRO A 136 1.09 -16.76 -5.62
CA PRO A 136 2.47 -17.19 -5.43
C PRO A 136 2.57 -17.87 -4.06
N SER A 137 3.46 -18.85 -3.92
CA SER A 137 3.64 -19.62 -2.68
C SER A 137 3.94 -18.70 -1.49
N LEU A 138 2.88 -18.21 -0.83
CA LEU A 138 2.94 -17.28 0.27
C LEU A 138 3.06 -18.09 1.55
N ASN A 139 4.21 -17.99 2.21
CA ASN A 139 4.41 -18.65 3.50
C ASN A 139 3.55 -18.01 4.60
N THR A 140 3.27 -16.71 4.51
CA THR A 140 2.47 -15.97 5.50
C THR A 140 1.35 -15.20 4.81
N LEU A 141 0.12 -15.35 5.30
CA LEU A 141 -1.08 -14.66 4.81
C LEU A 141 -1.62 -13.70 5.87
N TYR A 142 -1.68 -12.40 5.54
CA TYR A 142 -2.40 -11.39 6.33
C TYR A 142 -3.75 -11.15 5.66
N VAL A 143 -4.85 -11.39 6.38
CA VAL A 143 -6.18 -11.32 5.78
C VAL A 143 -7.26 -11.03 6.82
N ASN A 144 -8.31 -10.32 6.41
CA ASN A 144 -9.52 -10.22 7.21
C ASN A 144 -10.31 -11.53 7.15
N TYR A 145 -10.85 -11.99 8.29
CA TYR A 145 -11.57 -13.26 8.36
C TYR A 145 -12.82 -13.28 7.46
N GLN A 146 -13.57 -12.18 7.40
CA GLN A 146 -14.79 -12.11 6.59
C GLN A 146 -14.48 -12.18 5.09
N ASP A 147 -13.39 -11.53 4.66
CA ASP A 147 -12.92 -11.59 3.28
C ASP A 147 -12.43 -12.99 2.91
N LEU A 148 -11.79 -13.68 3.85
CA LEU A 148 -11.38 -15.07 3.68
C LEU A 148 -12.57 -16.01 3.52
N MET A 149 -13.60 -15.89 4.38
CA MET A 149 -14.83 -16.69 4.23
C MET A 149 -15.52 -16.40 2.90
N THR A 150 -15.61 -15.13 2.51
CA THR A 150 -16.23 -14.74 1.23
C THR A 150 -15.46 -15.32 0.04
N THR A 151 -14.13 -15.34 0.11
CA THR A 151 -13.27 -15.85 -0.96
C THR A 151 -13.28 -17.38 -1.05
N THR A 152 -13.43 -18.05 0.09
CA THR A 152 -13.49 -19.52 0.17
C THR A 152 -14.91 -20.06 -0.03
N GLU A 153 -15.90 -19.16 -0.22
CA GLU A 153 -17.33 -19.50 -0.25
C GLU A 153 -17.71 -20.32 1.00
N ASP A 154 -17.35 -19.78 2.17
CA ASP A 154 -17.49 -20.44 3.46
C ASP A 154 -16.83 -21.84 3.49
N TYR A 155 -15.60 -21.90 2.99
CA TYR A 155 -14.79 -23.12 2.90
C TYR A 155 -15.40 -24.25 2.06
N THR A 156 -16.09 -23.89 0.96
CA THR A 156 -16.61 -24.86 -0.02
C THR A 156 -15.92 -24.80 -1.38
N ASN A 157 -15.16 -23.74 -1.67
CA ASN A 157 -14.45 -23.57 -2.94
C ASN A 157 -13.12 -24.36 -3.00
N ASP A 158 -13.09 -25.47 -3.73
CA ASP A 158 -11.92 -26.36 -3.86
C ASP A 158 -10.67 -25.67 -4.44
N LEU A 159 -10.84 -24.73 -5.37
CA LEU A 159 -9.72 -23.99 -5.95
C LEU A 159 -9.07 -23.06 -4.91
N ALA A 160 -9.87 -22.47 -4.03
CA ALA A 160 -9.35 -21.71 -2.90
C ALA A 160 -8.60 -22.63 -1.91
N ARG A 161 -9.09 -23.85 -1.68
CA ARG A 161 -8.44 -24.85 -0.82
C ARG A 161 -7.01 -25.16 -1.29
N GLU A 162 -6.80 -25.41 -2.58
CA GLU A 162 -5.47 -25.69 -3.13
C GLU A 162 -4.46 -24.56 -2.92
N ASN A 163 -4.93 -23.32 -2.90
CA ASN A 163 -4.08 -22.15 -2.66
C ASN A 163 -3.81 -21.97 -1.16
N CYS A 164 -4.84 -22.09 -0.32
CA CYS A 164 -4.73 -22.00 1.14
C CYS A 164 -3.82 -23.08 1.73
N ALA A 165 -3.80 -24.28 1.15
CA ALA A 165 -2.97 -25.39 1.62
C ALA A 165 -1.45 -25.12 1.58
N LYS A 166 -1.02 -24.09 0.86
CA LYS A 166 0.39 -23.67 0.76
C LYS A 166 0.79 -22.63 1.81
N VAL A 167 -0.17 -22.09 2.55
CA VAL A 167 0.05 -21.08 3.59
C VAL A 167 0.55 -21.78 4.86
N LYS A 168 1.64 -21.26 5.44
CA LYS A 168 2.28 -21.81 6.64
C LYS A 168 2.00 -20.99 7.91
N ASN A 169 1.56 -19.75 7.74
CA ASN A 169 1.22 -18.86 8.83
C ASN A 169 0.07 -17.95 8.38
N ILE A 170 -0.92 -17.77 9.24
CA ILE A 170 -2.05 -16.86 8.97
C ILE A 170 -2.17 -15.87 10.11
N ILE A 171 -2.40 -14.61 9.77
CA ILE A 171 -2.57 -13.53 10.72
C ILE A 171 -3.86 -12.81 10.36
N PHE A 172 -4.79 -12.79 11.31
CA PHE A 172 -6.06 -12.10 11.20
C PHE A 172 -5.97 -10.72 11.84
N ASP A 173 -6.60 -9.73 11.20
CA ASP A 173 -6.65 -8.35 11.69
C ASP A 173 -7.50 -8.18 12.97
N THR A 174 -8.21 -9.23 13.40
CA THR A 174 -9.09 -9.23 14.58
C THR A 174 -8.95 -10.50 15.41
N ILE A 175 -8.97 -10.35 16.75
CA ILE A 175 -8.90 -11.43 17.76
C ILE A 175 -10.10 -11.33 18.71
N PRO A 176 -10.69 -12.44 19.23
CA PRO A 176 -10.50 -13.85 18.87
C PRO A 176 -11.67 -14.41 18.06
N ILE A 177 -11.36 -15.24 17.07
CA ILE A 177 -12.33 -15.95 16.23
C ILE A 177 -12.17 -17.44 16.48
N VAL A 178 -13.28 -18.13 16.79
CA VAL A 178 -13.32 -19.60 16.83
C VAL A 178 -13.46 -20.09 15.39
N TYR A 179 -12.51 -20.91 14.94
CA TYR A 179 -12.50 -21.43 13.57
C TYR A 179 -13.41 -22.65 13.43
N SER A 180 -14.07 -22.78 12.27
CA SER A 180 -14.85 -23.98 11.92
C SER A 180 -13.93 -25.16 11.60
N GLU A 181 -14.42 -26.40 11.65
CA GLU A 181 -13.60 -27.57 11.25
C GLU A 181 -13.13 -27.48 9.79
N ASN A 182 -13.95 -26.91 8.91
CA ASN A 182 -13.61 -26.71 7.50
C ASN A 182 -12.43 -25.74 7.29
N PHE A 183 -12.18 -24.83 8.24
CA PHE A 183 -11.02 -23.95 8.20
C PHE A 183 -9.71 -24.75 8.15
N TYR A 184 -9.57 -25.75 9.01
CA TYR A 184 -8.35 -26.56 9.09
C TYR A 184 -8.13 -27.45 7.86
N LEU A 185 -9.20 -27.77 7.11
CA LEU A 185 -9.08 -28.43 5.80
C LEU A 185 -8.46 -27.53 4.73
N TYR A 186 -8.62 -26.21 4.85
CA TYR A 186 -8.03 -25.22 3.95
C TYR A 186 -6.59 -24.88 4.34
N PHE A 187 -6.25 -25.02 5.62
CA PHE A 187 -4.93 -24.66 6.14
C PHE A 187 -4.28 -25.81 6.95
N PRO A 188 -4.00 -26.97 6.33
CA PRO A 188 -3.45 -28.15 7.01
C PRO A 188 -2.03 -27.97 7.58
N SER A 189 -1.37 -26.85 7.30
CA SER A 189 -0.01 -26.55 7.78
C SER A 189 0.02 -25.59 8.99
N LEU A 190 -1.15 -25.15 9.46
CA LEU A 190 -1.31 -24.32 10.67
C LEU A 190 -1.55 -25.20 11.89
#